data_AF-A0A2W7J3J2-F1
#
_entry.id   AF-A0A2W7J3J2-F1
#
_cell.length_a   1.000
_cell.length_b   1.000
_cell.length_c   1.000
_cell.angle_alpha   90.00
_cell.angle_beta   90.00
_cell.angle_gamma   90.00
#
_symmetry.space_group_name_H-M   'P 1'
#
loop_
_entity.id
_entity.type
_entity.pdbx_description
1 polymer ?
#
loop_
_entity_poly.entity_id
_entity_poly.type
_entity_poly.pdbx_seq_one_letter_code
_entity_poly.pdbx_strand_id
1 'polypeptide(L)'
;MSFLNKEWQPGFGTIYTWVAMDKCGRLAVMVNNCFGDLPRVLLEVDDVGSLLDDLCEFIWEESSKVSVYPEKKLGGAKVDLFSAWSYRGYGAEEVLTDLQEDLVERGVFSEFNLPVNKGLYVYHGVEGDNPGVDYPVGYSGESEMGDYFRFLVPTEFSNIKEFPAFLRKGIVVSKTVDFSLDRLLKSSLINECFTTMYE
;
A
#
# COMPACT_ATOMS: atom_id res chain seq x y z
N MET A 1 10.42 4.60 -21.51
CA MET A 1 10.22 4.53 -20.05
C MET A 1 9.69 5.88 -19.63
N SER A 2 8.45 5.96 -19.16
CA SER A 2 7.94 7.20 -18.57
C SER A 2 8.74 7.44 -17.30
N PHE A 3 9.56 8.49 -17.31
CA PHE A 3 10.31 8.88 -16.13
C PHE A 3 9.28 9.28 -15.06
N LEU A 4 9.11 8.48 -14.03
CA LEU A 4 8.34 8.88 -12.85
C LEU A 4 8.99 10.15 -12.31
N ASN A 5 8.24 11.26 -12.29
CA ASN A 5 8.73 12.58 -11.92
C ASN A 5 7.57 13.47 -11.42
N LYS A 6 7.86 14.69 -10.99
CA LYS A 6 6.88 15.65 -10.46
C LYS A 6 5.67 15.99 -11.35
N GLU A 7 5.79 15.81 -12.66
CA GLU A 7 4.71 16.03 -13.64
C GLU A 7 3.90 14.75 -13.91
N TRP A 8 4.26 13.62 -13.27
CA TRP A 8 3.54 12.36 -13.43
C TRP A 8 2.10 12.51 -12.96
N GLN A 9 1.20 11.84 -13.69
CA GLN A 9 -0.22 11.75 -13.36
C GLN A 9 -0.67 10.29 -13.51
N PRO A 10 -1.68 9.88 -12.74
CA PRO A 10 -2.25 8.54 -12.84
C PRO A 10 -2.85 8.29 -14.22
N GLY A 11 -2.84 7.03 -14.63
CA GLY A 11 -3.35 6.63 -15.93
C GLY A 11 -3.25 5.13 -16.14
N PHE A 12 -4.07 4.63 -17.05
CA PHE A 12 -4.14 3.20 -17.34
C PHE A 12 -2.78 2.63 -17.78
N GLY A 13 -2.43 1.46 -17.24
CA GLY A 13 -1.29 0.66 -17.67
C GLY A 13 0.01 0.89 -16.88
N THR A 14 0.01 1.70 -15.83
CA THR A 14 1.19 1.88 -14.96
C THR A 14 0.85 1.74 -13.49
N ILE A 15 1.37 0.69 -12.85
CA ILE A 15 1.19 0.44 -11.42
C ILE A 15 2.46 0.80 -10.68
N TYR A 16 2.33 1.60 -9.62
CA TYR A 16 3.36 1.92 -8.67
C TYR A 16 2.95 1.47 -7.28
N THR A 17 3.93 0.94 -6.55
CA THR A 17 3.81 0.67 -5.12
C THR A 17 4.70 1.66 -4.38
N TRP A 18 4.15 2.34 -3.38
CA TRP A 18 4.88 3.27 -2.53
C TRP A 18 4.58 3.01 -1.05
N VAL A 19 5.37 3.60 -0.16
CA VAL A 19 5.29 3.32 1.28
C VAL A 19 4.95 4.59 2.05
N ALA A 20 3.96 4.47 2.92
CA ALA A 20 3.46 5.56 3.73
C ALA A 20 3.63 5.26 5.23
N MET A 21 3.83 6.31 6.03
CA MET A 21 3.80 6.27 7.48
C MET A 21 2.69 7.19 8.00
N ASP A 22 1.82 6.68 8.87
CA ASP A 22 0.76 7.47 9.49
C ASP A 22 1.26 8.30 10.69
N LYS A 23 0.36 9.09 11.28
CA LYS A 23 0.67 9.94 12.45
C LYS A 23 1.09 9.15 13.69
N CYS A 24 0.81 7.85 13.72
CA CYS A 24 1.11 6.93 14.82
C CYS A 24 2.42 6.15 14.58
N GLY A 25 3.11 6.38 13.45
CA GLY A 25 4.33 5.68 13.07
C GLY A 25 4.10 4.29 12.48
N ARG A 26 2.85 3.94 12.13
CA ARG A 26 2.52 2.68 11.45
C ARG A 26 2.76 2.83 9.96
N LEU A 27 3.15 1.73 9.33
CA LEU A 27 3.52 1.70 7.93
C LEU A 27 2.45 1.04 7.06
N ALA A 28 2.27 1.56 5.85
CA ALA A 28 1.38 1.02 4.83
C ALA A 28 2.11 0.89 3.50
N VAL A 29 1.80 -0.21 2.79
CA VAL A 29 2.05 -0.35 1.36
C VAL A 29 0.84 0.21 0.61
N MET A 30 1.11 1.12 -0.31
CA MET A 30 0.11 1.85 -1.10
C MET A 30 0.28 1.43 -2.56
N VAL A 31 -0.68 0.69 -3.10
CA VAL A 31 -0.69 0.27 -4.51
C VAL A 31 -1.62 1.20 -5.26
N ASN A 32 -1.11 2.01 -6.19
CA ASN A 32 -1.94 3.02 -6.86
C ASN A 32 -3.00 2.41 -7.81
N ASN A 33 -2.80 1.15 -8.20
CA ASN A 33 -3.62 0.40 -9.13
C ASN A 33 -4.02 1.24 -10.37
N CYS A 34 -3.00 1.80 -11.05
CA CYS A 34 -3.10 2.72 -12.19
C CYS A 34 -3.59 4.15 -11.87
N PHE A 35 -4.63 4.31 -11.06
CA PHE A 35 -5.40 5.56 -10.98
C PHE A 35 -5.19 6.37 -9.69
N GLY A 36 -4.57 5.77 -8.67
CA GLY A 36 -4.23 6.48 -7.44
C GLY A 36 -3.10 7.50 -7.65
N ASP A 37 -3.26 8.68 -7.07
CA ASP A 37 -2.21 9.69 -7.02
C ASP A 37 -1.05 9.24 -6.15
N LEU A 38 0.16 9.67 -6.52
CA LEU A 38 1.36 9.55 -5.70
C LEU A 38 1.65 10.90 -5.04
N PRO A 39 2.17 10.93 -3.80
CA PRO A 39 2.52 12.18 -3.15
C PRO A 39 3.55 12.99 -3.94
N ARG A 40 3.31 14.29 -4.14
CA ARG A 40 4.22 15.19 -4.87
C ARG A 40 5.63 15.20 -4.26
N VAL A 41 5.72 15.18 -2.93
CA VAL A 41 7.02 15.13 -2.23
C VAL A 41 7.84 13.88 -2.53
N LEU A 42 7.18 12.77 -2.87
CA LEU A 42 7.85 11.55 -3.36
C LEU A 42 8.29 11.74 -4.81
N LEU A 43 7.43 12.30 -5.65
CA LEU A 43 7.73 12.55 -7.07
C LEU A 43 8.83 13.60 -7.30
N GLU A 44 9.14 14.41 -6.29
CA GLU A 44 10.26 15.37 -6.29
C GLU A 44 11.62 14.73 -5.97
N VAL A 45 11.65 13.46 -5.56
CA VAL A 45 12.91 12.75 -5.28
C VAL A 45 13.63 12.41 -6.58
N ASP A 46 14.94 12.71 -6.60
CA ASP A 46 15.82 12.33 -7.71
C ASP A 46 15.82 10.80 -7.89
N ASP A 47 15.56 10.36 -9.13
CA ASP A 47 15.48 8.94 -9.49
C ASP A 47 14.46 8.16 -8.62
N VAL A 48 13.30 8.78 -8.36
CA VAL A 48 12.20 8.19 -7.58
C VAL A 48 11.78 6.79 -8.08
N GLY A 49 11.87 6.53 -9.39
CA GLY A 49 11.60 5.20 -9.96
C GLY A 49 12.50 4.13 -9.34
N SER A 50 13.81 4.33 -9.39
CA SER A 50 14.78 3.40 -8.80
C SER A 50 14.64 3.27 -7.29
N LEU A 51 14.24 4.35 -6.59
CA LEU A 51 13.96 4.30 -5.15
C LEU A 51 12.72 3.45 -4.83
N LEU A 52 11.66 3.55 -5.62
CA LEU A 52 10.47 2.72 -5.46
C LEU A 52 10.75 1.25 -5.82
N ASP A 53 11.55 1.00 -6.85
CA ASP A 53 12.01 -0.35 -7.19
C ASP A 53 12.79 -0.97 -6.02
N ASP A 54 13.76 -0.24 -5.45
CA ASP A 54 14.53 -0.68 -4.28
C ASP A 54 13.64 -0.98 -3.06
N LEU A 55 12.61 -0.15 -2.82
CA LEU A 55 11.63 -0.38 -1.76
C LEU A 55 10.79 -1.63 -2.02
N CYS A 56 10.32 -1.82 -3.25
CA CYS A 56 9.54 -2.99 -3.64
C CYS A 56 10.36 -4.27 -3.48
N GLU A 57 11.57 -4.29 -4.02
CA GLU A 57 12.49 -5.42 -3.87
C GLU A 57 12.76 -5.74 -2.39
N PHE A 58 12.93 -4.73 -1.53
CA PHE A 58 13.09 -4.97 -0.09
C PHE A 58 11.82 -5.55 0.55
N ILE A 59 10.66 -4.99 0.23
CA ILE A 59 9.37 -5.47 0.75
C ILE A 59 9.16 -6.94 0.36
N TRP A 60 9.48 -7.33 -0.86
CA TRP A 60 9.30 -8.69 -1.37
C TRP A 60 10.48 -9.63 -1.13
N GLU A 61 11.50 -9.18 -0.40
CA GLU A 61 12.73 -9.93 -0.09
C GLU A 61 13.57 -10.34 -1.31
N GLU A 62 13.48 -9.56 -2.39
CA GLU A 62 14.18 -9.74 -3.65
C GLU A 62 15.41 -8.83 -3.79
N SER A 63 15.61 -7.91 -2.84
CA SER A 63 16.66 -6.90 -2.94
C SER A 63 18.06 -7.51 -2.93
N SER A 64 18.82 -7.22 -3.98
CA SER A 64 20.26 -7.54 -4.05
C SER A 64 21.11 -6.67 -3.12
N LYS A 65 20.56 -5.55 -2.61
CA LYS A 65 21.23 -4.57 -1.73
C LYS A 65 21.10 -4.91 -0.25
N VAL A 66 20.24 -5.85 0.11
CA VAL A 66 19.93 -6.23 1.49
C VAL A 66 20.13 -7.72 1.67
N SER A 67 20.99 -8.10 2.62
CA SER A 67 21.30 -9.51 2.91
C SER A 67 20.59 -10.05 4.15
N VAL A 68 19.99 -9.17 4.97
CA VAL A 68 19.30 -9.53 6.21
C VAL A 68 17.97 -8.80 6.26
N TYR A 69 16.89 -9.56 6.39
CA TYR A 69 15.54 -9.05 6.53
C TYR A 69 15.09 -9.09 8.00
N PRO A 70 14.16 -8.22 8.39
CA PRO A 70 13.53 -8.29 9.71
C PRO A 70 12.94 -9.67 9.98
N GLU A 71 12.96 -10.09 11.25
CA GLU A 71 12.30 -11.33 11.65
C GLU A 71 10.79 -11.27 11.36
N LYS A 72 10.23 -12.41 10.93
CA LYS A 72 8.80 -12.53 10.69
C LYS A 72 8.04 -12.30 11.99
N LYS A 73 7.03 -11.44 11.94
CA LYS A 73 6.15 -11.17 13.10
C LYS A 73 5.30 -12.37 13.48
N LEU A 74 4.95 -13.22 12.52
CA LEU A 74 4.03 -14.35 12.72
C LEU A 74 2.69 -13.88 13.35
N GLY A 75 2.24 -12.69 12.97
CA GLY A 75 1.00 -12.10 13.44
C GLY A 75 -0.22 -12.65 12.70
N GLY A 76 -1.37 -12.07 12.97
CA GLY A 76 -2.57 -12.22 12.14
C GLY A 76 -2.78 -11.01 11.25
N ALA A 77 -3.80 -11.10 10.39
CA ALA A 77 -4.28 -9.99 9.61
C ALA A 77 -5.80 -10.10 9.41
N LYS A 78 -6.44 -8.98 9.08
CA LYS A 78 -7.85 -8.89 8.77
C LYS A 78 -8.05 -8.29 7.39
N VAL A 79 -9.04 -8.79 6.67
CA VAL A 79 -9.61 -8.12 5.50
C VAL A 79 -10.58 -7.05 6.00
N ASP A 80 -10.42 -5.81 5.54
CA ASP A 80 -11.29 -4.69 5.93
C ASP A 80 -12.22 -4.27 4.78
N LEU A 81 -11.65 -3.77 3.69
CA LEU A 81 -12.36 -3.45 2.44
C LEU A 81 -11.74 -4.25 1.30
N PHE A 82 -12.46 -4.60 0.25
CA PHE A 82 -11.86 -5.35 -0.86
C PHE A 82 -12.45 -4.97 -2.21
N SER A 83 -11.67 -5.17 -3.28
CA SER A 83 -12.11 -4.87 -4.65
C SER A 83 -13.35 -5.70 -5.00
N ALA A 84 -14.46 -5.02 -5.30
CA ALA A 84 -15.66 -5.68 -5.82
C ALA A 84 -15.44 -6.31 -7.20
N TRP A 85 -14.43 -5.81 -7.93
CA TRP A 85 -14.05 -6.36 -9.23
C TRP A 85 -13.28 -7.68 -9.06
N SER A 86 -12.21 -7.69 -8.27
CA SER A 86 -11.34 -8.85 -8.08
C SER A 86 -12.04 -9.99 -7.31
N TYR A 87 -12.87 -9.65 -6.33
CA TYR A 87 -13.55 -10.60 -5.43
C TYR A 87 -15.07 -10.58 -5.62
N ARG A 88 -15.51 -10.48 -6.88
CA ARG A 88 -16.93 -10.38 -7.20
C ARG A 88 -17.71 -11.58 -6.64
N GLY A 89 -18.66 -11.29 -5.76
CA GLY A 89 -19.55 -12.29 -5.15
C GLY A 89 -19.00 -12.95 -3.90
N TYR A 90 -17.79 -12.60 -3.46
CA TYR A 90 -17.19 -13.14 -2.25
C TYR A 90 -17.61 -12.35 -1.01
N GLY A 91 -17.74 -13.04 0.12
CA GLY A 91 -17.75 -12.46 1.46
C GLY A 91 -16.34 -12.30 2.02
N ALA A 92 -16.20 -11.45 3.05
CA ALA A 92 -14.89 -11.16 3.66
C ALA A 92 -14.15 -12.42 4.18
N GLU A 93 -14.88 -13.43 4.67
CA GLU A 93 -14.30 -14.69 5.14
C GLU A 93 -13.76 -15.54 3.98
N GLU A 94 -14.42 -15.52 2.82
CA GLU A 94 -13.94 -16.22 1.62
C GLU A 94 -12.67 -15.55 1.09
N VAL A 95 -12.66 -14.20 1.02
CA VAL A 95 -11.45 -13.43 0.67
C VAL A 95 -10.30 -13.73 1.62
N LEU A 96 -10.57 -13.79 2.94
CA LEU A 96 -9.56 -14.14 3.93
C LEU A 96 -9.02 -15.56 3.74
N THR A 97 -9.88 -16.52 3.40
CA THR A 97 -9.48 -17.90 3.14
C THR A 97 -8.55 -17.98 1.93
N ASP A 98 -8.94 -17.35 0.81
CA ASP A 98 -8.13 -17.29 -0.42
C ASP A 98 -6.75 -16.68 -0.14
N LEU A 99 -6.68 -15.60 0.64
CA LEU A 99 -5.43 -14.94 1.01
C LEU A 99 -4.54 -15.82 1.90
N GLN A 100 -5.14 -16.62 2.79
CA GLN A 100 -4.41 -17.57 3.63
C GLN A 100 -3.85 -18.72 2.79
N GLU A 101 -4.60 -19.23 1.81
CA GLU A 101 -4.14 -20.24 0.87
C GLU A 101 -3.01 -19.70 -0.01
N ASP A 102 -3.14 -18.50 -0.57
CA ASP A 102 -2.10 -17.82 -1.35
C ASP A 102 -0.82 -17.61 -0.53
N LEU A 103 -0.92 -17.30 0.76
CA LEU A 103 0.24 -17.22 1.66
C LEU A 103 0.95 -18.57 1.84
N VAL A 104 0.21 -19.67 1.93
CA VAL A 104 0.79 -21.02 2.01
C VAL A 104 1.50 -21.38 0.71
N GLU A 105 0.89 -21.06 -0.44
CA GLU A 105 1.42 -21.41 -1.76
C GLU A 105 2.62 -20.57 -2.17
N ARG A 106 2.56 -19.25 -1.97
CA ARG A 106 3.54 -18.28 -2.50
C ARG A 106 4.47 -17.72 -1.45
N GLY A 107 4.16 -17.91 -0.16
CA GLY A 107 5.00 -17.47 0.94
C GLY A 107 5.25 -15.96 0.89
N VAL A 108 6.51 -15.57 0.73
CA VAL A 108 6.92 -14.15 0.75
C VAL A 108 6.25 -13.32 -0.34
N PHE A 109 5.93 -13.93 -1.49
CA PHE A 109 5.32 -13.27 -2.64
C PHE A 109 3.79 -13.15 -2.57
N SER A 110 3.19 -13.63 -1.49
CA SER A 110 1.77 -13.39 -1.22
C SER A 110 1.56 -11.99 -0.68
N GLU A 111 0.54 -11.27 -1.14
CA GLU A 111 0.20 -9.97 -0.55
C GLU A 111 -0.19 -10.08 0.93
N PHE A 112 -0.75 -11.22 1.34
CA PHE A 112 -1.10 -11.49 2.73
C PHE A 112 0.13 -11.63 3.63
N ASN A 113 1.32 -11.85 3.07
CA ASN A 113 2.60 -11.80 3.80
C ASN A 113 2.88 -10.41 4.39
N LEU A 114 2.45 -9.33 3.71
CA LEU A 114 2.70 -7.95 4.10
C LEU A 114 2.12 -7.63 5.49
N PRO A 115 0.83 -7.88 5.78
CA PRO A 115 0.30 -7.66 7.12
C PRO A 115 0.75 -8.75 8.11
N VAL A 116 0.80 -10.03 7.72
CA VAL A 116 1.04 -11.15 8.65
C VAL A 116 2.49 -11.18 9.18
N ASN A 117 3.47 -11.12 8.28
CA ASN A 117 4.87 -11.30 8.63
C ASN A 117 5.64 -9.99 8.70
N LYS A 118 5.22 -8.98 7.92
CA LYS A 118 5.89 -7.68 7.88
C LYS A 118 5.15 -6.60 8.67
N GLY A 119 3.90 -6.83 9.09
CA GLY A 119 3.17 -5.87 9.92
C GLY A 119 2.85 -4.55 9.23
N LEU A 120 2.61 -4.61 7.93
CA LEU A 120 2.27 -3.46 7.09
C LEU A 120 0.77 -3.45 6.80
N TYR A 121 0.15 -2.28 6.86
CA TYR A 121 -1.16 -2.09 6.24
C TYR A 121 -1.03 -2.21 4.72
N VAL A 122 -2.12 -2.59 4.05
CA VAL A 122 -2.19 -2.59 2.59
C VAL A 122 -3.36 -1.75 2.14
N TYR A 123 -3.09 -0.77 1.29
CA TYR A 123 -4.09 0.06 0.63
C TYR A 123 -3.99 -0.10 -0.88
N HIS A 124 -5.14 -0.23 -1.53
CA HIS A 124 -5.24 -0.30 -2.98
C HIS A 124 -6.02 0.90 -3.52
N GLY A 125 -5.56 1.45 -4.63
CA GLY A 125 -6.32 2.38 -5.44
C GLY A 125 -7.55 1.68 -6.05
N VAL A 126 -8.68 2.36 -6.05
CA VAL A 126 -9.88 1.92 -6.77
C VAL A 126 -9.60 1.94 -8.28
N GLU A 127 -9.74 0.79 -8.94
CA GLU A 127 -9.40 0.61 -10.36
C GLU A 127 -10.54 0.88 -11.34
N GLY A 128 -11.80 0.85 -10.88
CA GLY A 128 -12.95 0.98 -11.76
C GLY A 128 -13.57 2.37 -11.79
N ASP A 129 -14.24 2.67 -12.90
CA ASP A 129 -14.91 3.93 -13.19
C ASP A 129 -16.43 3.85 -13.05
N ASN A 130 -16.99 2.71 -12.60
CA ASN A 130 -18.43 2.52 -12.41
C ASN A 130 -18.81 2.54 -10.92
N PRO A 131 -19.36 3.67 -10.43
CA PRO A 131 -19.82 3.79 -9.05
C PRO A 131 -20.82 2.69 -8.67
N GLY A 132 -20.58 2.05 -7.53
CA GLY A 132 -21.43 0.98 -7.01
C GLY A 132 -21.25 -0.39 -7.66
N VAL A 133 -20.39 -0.51 -8.67
CA VAL A 133 -20.01 -1.81 -9.28
C VAL A 133 -18.58 -2.19 -8.93
N ASP A 134 -17.65 -1.25 -9.09
CA ASP A 134 -16.21 -1.51 -8.94
C ASP A 134 -15.66 -0.98 -7.61
N TYR A 135 -16.53 -0.45 -6.76
CA TYR A 135 -16.17 0.21 -5.51
C TYR A 135 -15.91 -0.79 -4.38
N PRO A 136 -15.09 -0.43 -3.38
CA PRO A 136 -14.69 -1.36 -2.34
C PRO A 136 -15.89 -1.91 -1.55
N VAL A 137 -15.97 -3.23 -1.47
CA VAL A 137 -16.99 -3.92 -0.67
C VAL A 137 -16.74 -3.65 0.82
N GLY A 138 -17.81 -3.37 1.58
CA GLY A 138 -17.74 -3.07 3.01
C GLY A 138 -17.58 -1.58 3.35
N TYR A 139 -17.54 -0.70 2.33
CA TYR A 139 -17.56 0.75 2.49
C TYR A 139 -18.95 1.30 2.14
N SER A 140 -19.53 2.09 3.04
CA SER A 140 -20.87 2.67 2.85
C SER A 140 -20.85 4.14 2.43
N GLY A 141 -19.66 4.75 2.37
CA GLY A 141 -19.49 6.13 1.91
C GLY A 141 -19.28 6.19 0.40
N GLU A 142 -19.08 7.40 -0.10
CA GLU A 142 -18.69 7.64 -1.49
C GLU A 142 -17.19 7.36 -1.67
N SER A 143 -16.85 6.71 -2.76
CA SER A 143 -15.47 6.57 -3.26
C SER A 143 -15.43 7.01 -4.72
N GLU A 144 -14.23 7.24 -5.22
CA GLU A 144 -13.95 7.57 -6.61
C GLU A 144 -12.80 6.72 -7.14
N MET A 145 -12.66 6.63 -8.47
CA MET A 145 -11.52 5.96 -9.09
C MET A 145 -10.21 6.60 -8.61
N GLY A 146 -9.26 5.75 -8.22
CA GLY A 146 -7.98 6.15 -7.65
C GLY A 146 -7.98 6.39 -6.14
N ASP A 147 -9.14 6.47 -5.47
CA ASP A 147 -9.16 6.53 -4.00
C ASP A 147 -8.49 5.28 -3.40
N TYR A 148 -7.77 5.44 -2.31
CA TYR A 148 -7.08 4.33 -1.66
C TYR A 148 -7.95 3.74 -0.55
N PHE A 149 -8.40 2.50 -0.70
CA PHE A 149 -9.12 1.78 0.36
C PHE A 149 -8.18 0.86 1.14
N ARG A 150 -8.40 0.75 2.45
CA ARG A 150 -7.64 -0.11 3.36
C ARG A 150 -8.06 -1.56 3.15
N PHE A 151 -7.25 -2.32 2.42
CA PHE A 151 -7.52 -3.72 2.15
C PHE A 151 -7.21 -4.60 3.37
N LEU A 152 -5.95 -4.58 3.80
CA LEU A 152 -5.46 -5.48 4.83
C LEU A 152 -4.97 -4.71 6.06
N VAL A 153 -5.33 -5.24 7.23
CA VAL A 153 -4.97 -4.67 8.53
C VAL A 153 -4.14 -5.69 9.32
N PRO A 154 -2.88 -5.39 9.67
CA PRO A 154 -2.07 -6.27 10.50
C PRO A 154 -2.53 -6.25 11.96
N THR A 155 -2.29 -7.34 12.70
CA THR A 155 -2.45 -7.35 14.16
C THR A 155 -1.18 -6.94 14.89
N GLU A 156 -0.02 -7.19 14.28
CA GLU A 156 1.31 -6.82 14.78
C GLU A 156 1.94 -5.81 13.84
N PHE A 157 2.41 -4.67 14.34
CA PHE A 157 2.81 -3.54 13.50
C PHE A 157 4.32 -3.45 13.33
N SER A 158 4.76 -3.16 12.11
CA SER A 158 6.13 -2.73 11.87
C SER A 158 6.30 -1.25 12.18
N ASN A 159 7.56 -0.86 12.30
CA ASN A 159 7.97 0.51 12.46
C ASN A 159 9.16 0.79 11.54
N ILE A 160 9.44 2.08 11.37
CA ILE A 160 10.47 2.58 10.47
C ILE A 160 11.87 1.99 10.67
N LYS A 161 12.21 1.51 11.88
CA LYS A 161 13.54 0.97 12.17
C LYS A 161 13.79 -0.37 11.49
N GLU A 162 12.73 -1.08 11.10
CA GLU A 162 12.82 -2.33 10.36
C GLU A 162 13.21 -2.12 8.88
N PHE A 163 13.05 -0.92 8.36
CA PHE A 163 13.56 -0.55 7.04
C PHE A 163 15.05 -0.20 7.14
N PRO A 164 15.90 -0.67 6.20
CA PRO A 164 17.27 -0.21 6.05
C PRO A 164 17.34 1.31 5.93
N ALA A 165 18.33 1.93 6.59
CA ALA A 165 18.42 3.39 6.66
C ALA A 165 18.40 4.07 5.29
N PHE A 166 19.04 3.47 4.27
CA PHE A 166 19.10 4.02 2.93
C PHE A 166 17.74 4.00 2.18
N LEU A 167 16.78 3.19 2.62
CA LEU A 167 15.43 3.10 2.04
C LEU A 167 14.43 4.00 2.74
N ARG A 168 14.68 4.39 3.99
CA ARG A 168 13.73 5.19 4.79
C ARG A 168 13.38 6.52 4.12
N LYS A 169 14.32 7.12 3.39
CA LYS A 169 14.10 8.33 2.58
C LYS A 169 13.04 8.20 1.48
N GLY A 170 12.60 6.98 1.15
CA GLY A 170 11.50 6.73 0.21
C GLY A 170 10.13 6.56 0.88
N ILE A 171 10.06 6.71 2.21
CA ILE A 171 8.80 6.60 2.96
C ILE A 171 8.21 7.99 3.15
N VAL A 172 6.94 8.14 2.77
CA VAL A 172 6.22 9.42 2.89
C VAL A 172 5.42 9.45 4.18
N VAL A 173 5.42 10.58 4.89
CA VAL A 173 4.88 10.69 6.24
C VAL A 173 3.64 11.58 6.26
N SER A 174 2.61 11.12 6.96
CA SER A 174 1.43 11.92 7.29
C SER A 174 1.43 12.34 8.76
N LYS A 175 0.94 13.56 9.02
CA LYS A 175 0.66 14.05 10.38
C LYS A 175 -0.82 13.96 10.75
N THR A 176 -1.68 13.61 9.79
CA THR A 176 -3.14 13.69 9.92
C THR A 176 -3.80 12.33 9.77
N VAL A 177 -3.32 11.51 8.83
CA VAL A 177 -3.83 10.16 8.58
C VAL A 177 -3.52 9.24 9.76
N ASP A 178 -4.48 8.39 10.08
CA ASP A 178 -4.41 7.30 11.04
C ASP A 178 -4.88 6.01 10.38
N PHE A 179 -3.95 5.09 10.10
CA PHE A 179 -4.29 3.86 9.39
C PHE A 179 -5.21 2.94 10.18
N SER A 180 -5.49 3.18 11.47
CA SER A 180 -6.53 2.42 12.20
C SER A 180 -7.93 3.00 12.06
N LEU A 181 -8.07 4.27 11.67
CA LEU A 181 -9.36 4.94 11.53
C LEU A 181 -9.72 5.19 10.06
N ASP A 182 -8.75 5.61 9.25
CA ASP A 182 -8.96 6.08 7.88
C ASP A 182 -8.99 4.91 6.90
N ARG A 183 -10.19 4.35 6.71
CA ARG A 183 -10.44 3.19 5.83
C ARG A 183 -10.38 3.53 4.34
N LEU A 184 -10.60 4.80 3.98
CA LEU A 184 -10.56 5.31 2.61
C LEU A 184 -9.82 6.65 2.61
N LEU A 185 -8.86 6.82 1.70
CA LEU A 185 -8.13 8.06 1.49
C LEU A 185 -8.45 8.58 0.08
N LYS A 186 -8.93 9.81 -0.02
CA LYS A 186 -9.26 10.39 -1.32
C LYS A 186 -8.00 10.65 -2.13
N SER A 187 -7.98 10.20 -3.38
CA SER A 187 -6.85 10.39 -4.30
C SER A 187 -6.47 11.87 -4.43
N SER A 188 -7.50 12.72 -4.59
CA SER A 188 -7.36 14.18 -4.67
C SER A 188 -6.74 14.85 -3.45
N LEU A 189 -6.73 14.18 -2.29
CA LEU A 189 -6.18 14.69 -1.03
C LEU A 189 -4.81 14.09 -0.68
N ILE A 190 -4.24 13.21 -1.51
CA ILE A 190 -2.97 12.53 -1.20
C ILE A 190 -1.84 13.53 -0.92
N ASN A 191 -1.77 14.62 -1.68
CA ASN A 191 -0.78 15.68 -1.49
C ASN A 191 -0.97 16.48 -0.20
N GLU A 192 -2.19 16.55 0.33
CA GLU A 192 -2.51 17.23 1.59
C GLU A 192 -2.27 16.30 2.80
N CYS A 193 -2.53 15.01 2.62
CA CYS A 193 -2.32 13.98 3.63
C CYS A 193 -0.84 13.66 3.84
N PHE A 194 -0.05 13.58 2.77
CA PHE A 194 1.34 13.11 2.78
C PHE A 194 2.27 14.21 2.27
N THR A 195 2.80 15.00 3.20
CA THR A 195 3.43 16.30 2.90
C THR A 195 4.94 16.32 3.10
N THR A 196 5.54 15.24 3.61
CA THR A 196 6.98 15.18 3.88
C THR A 196 7.53 13.77 3.66
N MET A 197 8.75 13.66 3.16
CA MET A 197 9.52 12.41 3.23
C MET A 197 10.03 12.18 4.66
N TYR A 198 10.29 10.93 5.02
CA TYR A 198 10.94 10.60 6.29
C TYR A 198 12.42 11.03 6.25
N GLU A 199 12.89 11.64 7.35
CA GLU A 199 14.25 12.20 7.52
C GLU A 199 15.32 11.15 7.86
#